data_AF-A0A0E3QNH0-F1
#
_entry.id   AF-A0A0E3QNH0-F1
#
_cell.length_a   1.000
_cell.length_b   1.000
_cell.length_c   1.000
_cell.angle_alpha   90.00
_cell.angle_beta   90.00
_cell.angle_gamma   90.00
#
_symmetry.space_group_name_H-M   'P 1'
#
loop_
_entity.id
_entity.type
_entity.pdbx_description
1 polymer ?
#
loop_
_entity_poly.entity_id
_entity_poly.type
_entity_poly.pdbx_seq_one_letter_code
_entity_poly.pdbx_strand_id
1 'polypeptide(L)'
;MYVNKTTSDGRPEADVIIMFKMLFLQQWHGLSDPELEKQCIDHLSFRNFLGFPDNIPDSTTVWSFRKRIIDNSKEEEIWGELRSQLDFWFKNQKRNDSGLYFYSFRSRTC
;
A
#
# COMPACT_ATOMS: atom_id res chain seq x y z
N MET A 1 -17.79 1.31 7.33
CA MET A 1 -17.56 1.17 5.87
C MET A 1 -17.42 2.58 5.31
N TYR A 2 -16.34 2.88 4.59
CA TYR A 2 -16.19 4.19 3.94
C TYR A 2 -17.24 4.30 2.85
N VAL A 3 -18.09 5.34 2.94
CA VAL A 3 -19.14 5.58 1.95
C VAL A 3 -18.61 6.60 0.96
N ASN A 4 -18.24 6.14 -0.24
CA ASN A 4 -17.97 7.03 -1.37
C ASN A 4 -19.27 7.75 -1.74
N LYS A 5 -19.29 9.09 -1.67
CA LYS A 5 -20.42 9.91 -2.12
C LYS A 5 -20.13 10.41 -3.52
N THR A 6 -20.63 9.70 -4.54
CA THR A 6 -20.66 10.22 -5.90
C THR A 6 -22.07 10.16 -6.48
N THR A 7 -22.84 11.20 -6.18
CA THR A 7 -24.00 11.59 -7.00
C THR A 7 -23.50 12.57 -8.06
N SER A 8 -22.87 12.07 -9.13
CA SER A 8 -22.60 12.86 -10.35
C SER A 8 -21.99 11.98 -11.44
N ASP A 9 -22.86 11.56 -12.36
CA ASP A 9 -22.65 11.14 -13.76
C ASP A 9 -21.20 11.21 -14.31
N GLY A 10 -20.33 10.29 -13.87
CA GLY A 10 -18.91 10.23 -14.24
C GLY A 10 -18.27 8.89 -13.83
N ARG A 11 -17.03 8.61 -14.31
CA ARG A 11 -16.28 7.38 -13.97
C ARG A 11 -16.22 7.25 -12.45
N PRO A 12 -16.60 6.09 -11.86
CA PRO A 12 -16.72 5.95 -10.41
C PRO A 12 -15.40 6.35 -9.75
N GLU A 13 -15.48 7.17 -8.70
CA GLU A 13 -14.31 7.53 -7.92
C GLU A 13 -13.64 6.24 -7.43
N ALA A 14 -12.37 6.07 -7.77
CA ALA A 14 -11.58 4.97 -7.27
C ALA A 14 -11.67 4.93 -5.74
N ASP A 15 -11.85 3.73 -5.18
CA ASP A 15 -11.88 3.57 -3.73
C ASP A 15 -10.58 4.12 -3.13
N VAL A 16 -10.70 4.99 -2.12
CA VAL A 16 -9.57 5.58 -1.40
C VAL A 16 -8.65 4.49 -0.85
N ILE A 17 -9.22 3.35 -0.47
CA ILE A 17 -8.46 2.19 0.01
C ILE A 17 -7.58 1.61 -1.11
N ILE A 18 -8.11 1.50 -2.34
CA ILE A 18 -7.35 0.99 -3.49
C ILE A 18 -6.21 1.95 -3.82
N MET A 19 -6.49 3.26 -3.87
CA MET A 19 -5.46 4.27 -4.14
C MET A 19 -4.35 4.25 -3.09
N PHE A 20 -4.70 4.09 -1.81
CA PHE A 20 -3.71 3.96 -0.74
C PHE A 20 -2.86 2.70 -0.88
N LYS A 21 -3.46 1.55 -1.19
CA LYS A 21 -2.73 0.30 -1.45
C LYS A 21 -1.80 0.42 -2.65
N MET A 22 -2.20 1.12 -3.71
CA MET A 22 -1.35 1.38 -4.87
C MET A 22 -0.14 2.24 -4.49
N LEU A 23 -0.33 3.31 -3.71
CA LEU A 23 0.80 4.10 -3.20
C LEU A 23 1.75 3.27 -2.33
N PHE A 24 1.20 2.35 -1.53
CA PHE A 24 2.01 1.42 -0.74
C PHE A 24 2.90 0.53 -1.63
N LEU A 25 2.31 -0.10 -2.66
CA LEU A 25 3.07 -0.91 -3.62
C LEU A 25 4.13 -0.07 -4.35
N GLN A 26 3.79 1.16 -4.70
CA GLN A 26 4.71 2.07 -5.36
C GLN A 26 5.93 2.41 -4.49
N GLN A 27 5.73 2.70 -3.20
CA GLN A 27 6.80 3.02 -2.26
C GLN A 27 7.66 1.78 -1.92
N TRP A 28 7.04 0.60 -1.86
CA TRP A 28 7.74 -0.65 -1.52
C TRP A 28 8.60 -1.18 -2.68
N HIS A 29 8.09 -1.06 -3.91
CA HIS A 29 8.77 -1.55 -5.11
C HIS A 29 9.57 -0.46 -5.85
N GLY A 30 9.46 0.81 -5.43
CA GLY A 30 10.15 1.94 -6.06
C GLY A 30 9.68 2.23 -7.49
N LEU A 31 8.39 2.04 -7.77
CA LEU A 31 7.83 2.12 -9.13
C LEU A 31 7.44 3.54 -9.52
N SER A 32 7.49 3.84 -10.82
CA SER A 32 6.85 5.03 -11.37
C SER A 32 5.34 4.83 -11.47
N ASP A 33 4.57 5.91 -11.54
CA ASP A 33 3.10 5.84 -11.68
C ASP A 33 2.64 4.99 -12.90
N PRO A 34 3.22 5.12 -14.11
CA PRO A 34 2.82 4.27 -15.25
C PRO A 34 3.27 2.81 -15.10
N GLU A 35 4.42 2.56 -14.46
CA GLU A 35 4.90 1.20 -14.23
C GLU A 35 4.05 0.49 -13.17
N LEU A 36 3.60 1.22 -12.14
CA LEU A 36 2.66 0.71 -11.13
C LEU A 36 1.35 0.24 -11.77
N GLU A 37 0.76 1.07 -12.64
CA GLU A 37 -0.46 0.73 -13.37
C GLU A 37 -0.28 -0.57 -14.16
N LYS A 38 0.80 -0.65 -14.95
CA LYS A 38 1.14 -1.83 -15.73
C LYS A 38 1.32 -3.07 -14.85
N GLN A 39 2.05 -2.97 -13.75
CA GLN A 39 2.26 -4.09 -12.84
C GLN A 39 0.98 -4.53 -12.13
N CYS A 40 0.07 -3.59 -11.81
CA CYS A 40 -1.24 -3.94 -11.24
C CYS A 40 -2.12 -4.70 -12.25
N ILE A 41 -1.95 -4.46 -13.55
CA ILE A 41 -2.64 -5.19 -14.62
C ILE A 41 -1.99 -6.57 -14.85
N ASP A 42 -0.67 -6.62 -14.94
CA ASP A 42 0.09 -7.81 -15.35
C ASP A 42 0.30 -8.82 -14.21
N HIS A 43 0.46 -8.37 -12.97
CA HIS A 43 0.80 -9.24 -11.84
C HIS A 43 -0.43 -9.60 -10.99
N LEU A 44 -0.76 -10.88 -10.97
CA LEU A 44 -1.84 -11.43 -10.14
C LEU A 44 -1.62 -11.17 -8.64
N SER A 45 -0.36 -11.17 -8.17
CA SER A 45 -0.03 -10.85 -6.77
C SER A 45 -0.43 -9.43 -6.39
N PHE A 46 -0.24 -8.47 -7.29
CA PHE A 46 -0.62 -7.07 -7.06
C PHE A 46 -2.14 -6.95 -7.05
N ARG A 47 -2.81 -7.63 -7.99
CA ARG A 47 -4.27 -7.63 -8.04
C ARG A 47 -4.89 -8.30 -6.81
N ASN A 48 -4.28 -9.36 -6.30
CA ASN A 48 -4.67 -10.00 -5.04
C ASN A 48 -4.49 -9.07 -3.84
N PHE A 49 -3.37 -8.32 -3.77
CA PHE A 49 -3.16 -7.32 -2.72
C PHE A 49 -4.22 -6.21 -2.74
N LEU A 50 -4.58 -5.75 -3.93
CA LEU A 50 -5.65 -4.76 -4.10
C LEU A 50 -7.03 -5.31 -3.71
N GLY A 51 -7.24 -6.63 -3.79
CA GLY A 51 -8.50 -7.30 -3.48
C GLY A 51 -9.38 -7.51 -4.71
N PHE A 52 -8.76 -7.73 -5.88
CA PHE A 52 -9.43 -7.92 -7.16
C PHE A 52 -10.42 -6.82 -7.53
N PRO A 53 -9.97 -5.56 -7.66
CA PRO A 53 -10.85 -4.50 -8.09
C PRO A 53 -11.32 -4.71 -9.54
N ASP A 54 -12.58 -4.37 -9.79
CA ASP A 54 -13.19 -4.38 -11.14
C ASP A 54 -12.50 -3.39 -12.07
N ASN A 55 -12.08 -2.23 -11.53
CA ASN A 55 -11.38 -1.19 -12.26
C ASN A 55 -10.06 -0.83 -11.57
N ILE A 56 -8.95 -0.88 -12.31
CA ILE A 56 -7.64 -0.42 -11.82
C ILE A 56 -7.54 1.08 -12.16
N PRO A 57 -7.28 1.94 -11.17
CA PRO A 57 -7.10 3.37 -11.40
C PRO A 57 -5.93 3.65 -12.36
N ASP A 58 -6.17 4.52 -13.33
CA ASP A 58 -5.13 5.00 -14.25
C ASP A 58 -4.03 5.74 -13.45
N SER A 59 -2.79 5.71 -13.94
CA SER A 59 -1.61 6.35 -13.33
C SER A 59 -1.80 7.83 -12.99
N THR A 60 -2.56 8.56 -13.81
CA THR A 60 -2.91 9.98 -13.58
C THR A 60 -3.80 10.16 -12.34
N THR A 61 -4.66 9.19 -12.04
CA THR A 61 -5.54 9.19 -10.86
C THR A 61 -4.72 8.97 -9.60
N VAL A 62 -3.76 8.03 -9.63
CA VAL A 62 -2.81 7.79 -8.54
C VAL A 62 -1.97 9.03 -8.27
N TRP A 63 -1.47 9.69 -9.32
CA TRP A 63 -0.71 10.93 -9.20
C TRP A 63 -1.53 12.05 -8.56
N SER A 64 -2.78 12.26 -9.00
CA SER A 64 -3.69 13.26 -8.43
C SER A 64 -3.96 13.00 -6.94
N PHE A 65 -4.13 11.73 -6.56
CA PHE A 65 -4.30 11.34 -5.17
C PHE A 65 -3.06 11.62 -4.32
N ARG A 66 -1.86 11.27 -4.81
CA ARG A 66 -0.60 11.62 -4.14
C ARG A 66 -0.48 13.13 -3.96
N LYS A 67 -0.75 13.90 -5.02
CA LYS A 67 -0.67 15.36 -4.96
C LYS A 67 -1.59 15.93 -3.87
N ARG A 68 -2.82 15.42 -3.76
CA ARG A 68 -3.73 15.80 -2.68
C ARG A 68 -3.16 15.49 -1.30
N ILE A 69 -2.45 14.38 -1.09
CA ILE A 69 -1.83 14.06 0.19
C ILE A 69 -0.71 15.05 0.54
N ILE A 70 0.14 15.36 -0.44
CA ILE A 70 1.26 16.30 -0.30
C ILE A 70 0.73 17.71 0.00
N ASP A 71 -0.26 18.17 -0.78
CA ASP A 71 -0.88 19.49 -0.61
C ASP A 71 -1.54 19.66 0.77
N ASN A 72 -2.00 18.56 1.38
CA ASN A 72 -2.56 18.55 2.73
C ASN A 72 -1.53 18.28 3.82
N SER A 73 -0.25 18.09 3.48
CA SER A 73 0.83 17.72 4.42
C SER A 73 0.51 16.52 5.32
N LYS A 74 -0.32 15.58 4.83
CA LYS A 74 -0.77 14.39 5.57
C LYS A 74 0.14 13.18 5.38
N GLU A 75 1.14 13.30 4.51
CA GLU A 75 2.03 12.20 4.16
C GLU A 75 2.73 11.62 5.39
N GLU A 76 3.33 12.48 6.22
CA GLU A 76 4.04 12.04 7.42
C GLU A 76 3.12 11.36 8.44
N GLU A 77 1.90 11.87 8.60
CA GLU A 77 0.90 11.31 9.53
C GLU A 77 0.47 9.92 9.07
N ILE A 78 0.18 9.75 7.79
CA ILE A 78 -0.27 8.48 7.21
C ILE A 78 0.83 7.42 7.30
N TRP A 79 2.06 7.75 6.88
CA TRP A 79 3.18 6.81 6.93
C TRP A 79 3.65 6.54 8.36
N GLY A 80 3.57 7.53 9.24
CA GLY A 80 3.86 7.38 10.66
C GLY A 80 2.91 6.39 11.33
N GLU A 81 1.61 6.50 11.07
CA GLU A 81 0.60 5.58 11.58
C GLU A 81 0.79 4.17 11.00
N LEU A 82 1.03 4.06 9.69
CA LEU A 82 1.31 2.76 9.06
C LEU A 82 2.53 2.07 9.69
N ARG A 83 3.60 2.83 9.93
CA ARG A 83 4.82 2.32 10.58
C ARG A 83 4.55 1.89 12.02
N SER A 84 3.78 2.68 12.77
CA SER A 84 3.35 2.33 14.13
C SER A 84 2.60 1.01 14.16
N GLN A 85 1.67 0.80 13.23
CA GLN A 85 0.91 -0.46 13.11
C GLN A 85 1.80 -1.64 12.75
N LEU A 86 2.74 -1.46 11.82
CA LEU A 86 3.72 -2.50 11.46
C LEU A 86 4.61 -2.85 12.65
N ASP A 87 5.16 -1.86 13.34
CA ASP A 87 6.01 -2.06 14.51
C ASP A 87 5.26 -2.74 15.66
N PHE A 88 4.00 -2.36 15.88
CA PHE A 88 3.12 -3.02 16.84
C PHE A 88 2.88 -4.49 16.48
N TRP A 89 2.59 -4.77 15.21
CA TRP A 89 2.39 -6.13 14.72
C TRP A 89 3.65 -6.99 14.90
N PHE A 90 4.82 -6.48 14.50
CA PHE A 90 6.09 -7.18 14.68
C PHE A 90 6.44 -7.44 16.15
N LYS A 91 6.15 -6.48 17.05
CA LYS A 91 6.36 -6.66 18.50
C LYS A 91 5.46 -7.75 19.08
N ASN A 92 4.21 -7.81 18.64
CA ASN A 92 3.27 -8.84 19.09
C ASN A 92 3.62 -10.22 18.52
N GLN A 93 4.18 -10.27 17.31
CA GLN A 93 4.69 -11.51 16.74
C GLN A 93 5.84 -12.09 17.58
N LYS A 94 6.83 -11.26 17.98
CA LYS A 94 7.92 -11.71 18.86
C LYS A 94 7.47 -12.19 20.23
N ARG A 95 6.29 -11.76 20.69
CA ARG A 95 5.67 -12.25 21.93
C ARG A 95 5.16 -13.69 21.76
N ASN A 96 4.64 -14.02 20.58
CA ASN A 96 4.13 -15.35 20.23
C ASN A 96 5.25 -16.32 19.76
N ASP A 97 6.36 -15.78 19.24
CA ASP A 97 7.50 -16.57 18.72
C ASP A 97 8.54 -16.92 19.80
N SER A 98 8.30 -16.53 21.06
CA SER A 98 9.15 -16.95 22.20
C SER A 98 9.05 -18.45 22.51
N GLY A 99 8.25 -19.19 21.74
CA GLY A 99 8.29 -20.64 21.65
C GLY A 99 8.34 -21.13 20.21
N LEU A 100 9.40 -20.83 19.43
CA LEU A 100 10.13 -21.78 18.57
C LEU A 100 11.16 -21.09 17.63
N TYR A 101 12.39 -21.62 17.69
CA TYR A 101 13.55 -21.48 16.78
C TYR A 101 14.39 -20.18 16.81
N PHE A 102 15.41 -20.24 17.66
CA PHE A 102 16.77 -19.78 17.35
C PHE A 102 17.14 -20.12 15.89
N TYR A 103 17.23 -19.12 15.01
CA TYR A 103 18.15 -19.18 13.87
C TYR A 103 19.35 -18.28 14.19
N SER A 104 20.41 -18.93 14.65
CA SER A 104 21.76 -18.41 14.69
C SER A 104 22.20 -18.08 13.26
N PHE A 105 22.11 -16.82 12.85
CA PHE A 105 22.90 -16.32 11.71
C PHE A 105 24.27 -15.94 12.22
N ARG A 106 25.10 -16.96 12.46
CA ARG A 106 26.52 -16.82 12.77
C ARG A 106 27.20 -16.35 11.49
N SER A 107 27.78 -15.16 11.55
CA SER A 107 28.68 -14.60 10.55
C SER A 107 29.65 -15.66 10.05
N ARG A 108 29.64 -15.93 8.75
CA ARG A 108 30.82 -16.42 8.06
C ARG A 108 31.35 -15.27 7.22
N THR A 109 32.29 -14.55 7.81
CA THR A 109 33.41 -13.97 7.08
C THR A 109 34.24 -15.12 6.50
N CYS A 110 34.35 -15.17 5.18
CA CYS A 110 35.54 -15.61 4.47
C CYS A 110 35.73 -14.63 3.32
#